data_AF-A0A537ZCN9-F1
#
_entry.id   AF-A0A537ZCN9-F1
#
_cell.length_a   1.000
_cell.length_b   1.000
_cell.length_c   1.000
_cell.angle_alpha   90.00
_cell.angle_beta   90.00
_cell.angle_gamma   90.00
#
_symmetry.space_group_name_H-M   'P 1'
#
loop_
_entity.id
_entity.type
_entity.pdbx_description
1 polymer ?
#
loop_
_entity_poly.entity_id
_entity_poly.type
_entity_poly.pdbx_seq_one_letter_code
_entity_poly.pdbx_strand_id
1 'polypeptide(L)'
;MKRTLAIMLGLLSAVGVSIGVLAAVGRTEPVPPDVGPPIGPQMAPDTGGGELLIVVVGGIYPTRAEAEAANEAMSFGDMSGYYVVPVAQFQGFTEGTGSPGDFALVSAFRTEQGALDFVVLAQSFDYPATILPGRVRSLGGLYAGLGQEASPDGTGPLTHPVPESLP
;
A
#
# COMPACT_ATOMS: atom_id res chain seq x y z
N MET A 1 -42.30 -12.58 42.69
CA MET A 1 -41.10 -13.30 43.19
C MET A 1 -40.09 -13.39 42.05
N LYS A 2 -38.82 -13.00 42.32
CA LYS A 2 -37.55 -13.36 41.64
C LYS A 2 -37.38 -12.86 40.17
N ARG A 3 -36.58 -11.83 39.86
CA ARG A 3 -35.12 -11.57 40.00
C ARG A 3 -34.32 -11.90 38.71
N THR A 4 -33.83 -10.83 38.07
CA THR A 4 -32.45 -10.58 37.56
C THR A 4 -31.72 -11.58 36.63
N LEU A 5 -31.22 -11.02 35.52
CA LEU A 5 -29.94 -11.22 34.81
C LEU A 5 -28.94 -12.28 35.33
N ALA A 6 -28.42 -13.11 34.42
CA ALA A 6 -27.07 -13.74 34.41
C ALA A 6 -26.94 -14.55 33.09
N ILE A 7 -26.12 -14.20 32.10
CA ILE A 7 -24.65 -14.39 31.97
C ILE A 7 -24.11 -15.65 32.66
N MET A 8 -23.88 -16.71 31.88
CA MET A 8 -22.83 -17.73 32.08
C MET A 8 -22.48 -18.27 30.67
N LEU A 9 -21.29 -18.01 30.11
CA LEU A 9 -19.97 -18.53 30.46
C LEU A 9 -19.88 -20.05 30.24
N GLY A 10 -19.53 -20.44 29.01
CA GLY A 10 -19.02 -21.77 28.68
C GLY A 10 -17.56 -21.65 28.24
N LEU A 11 -16.65 -21.66 29.22
CA LEU A 11 -15.20 -21.70 29.05
C LEU A 11 -14.72 -23.16 29.06
N LEU A 12 -13.62 -23.42 28.34
CA LEU A 12 -12.64 -24.52 28.47
C LEU A 12 -12.77 -25.73 27.53
N SER A 13 -11.94 -25.73 26.50
CA SER A 13 -10.79 -26.65 26.27
C SER A 13 -10.47 -26.59 24.77
N ALA A 14 -9.24 -26.39 24.28
CA ALA A 14 -8.00 -26.98 24.73
C ALA A 14 -6.80 -26.05 24.47
N VAL A 15 -5.85 -26.17 25.38
CA VAL A 15 -4.48 -25.67 25.27
C VAL A 15 -3.81 -26.43 24.12
N GLY A 16 -3.59 -25.74 23.01
CA GLY A 16 -2.64 -26.11 21.97
C GLY A 16 -1.58 -25.02 21.91
N VAL A 17 -0.53 -25.15 22.70
CA VAL A 17 0.67 -24.30 22.59
C VAL A 17 1.38 -24.71 21.31
N SER A 18 0.97 -24.11 20.20
CA SER A 18 1.72 -24.12 18.96
C SER A 18 2.69 -22.95 19.01
N ILE A 19 3.88 -23.19 19.55
CA ILE A 19 5.06 -22.35 19.31
C ILE A 19 5.41 -22.56 17.85
N GLY A 20 4.80 -21.77 16.98
CA GLY A 20 5.08 -21.71 15.55
C GLY A 20 5.57 -20.31 15.23
N VAL A 21 6.90 -20.18 15.20
CA VAL A 21 7.70 -19.15 14.52
C VAL A 21 6.94 -17.87 14.13
N LEU A 22 7.28 -16.76 14.80
CA LEU A 22 7.06 -15.42 14.26
C LEU A 22 7.75 -15.32 12.90
N ALA A 23 7.04 -15.70 11.84
CA ALA A 23 7.41 -15.31 10.50
C ALA A 23 7.15 -13.80 10.46
N ALA A 24 8.23 -13.03 10.47
CA ALA A 24 8.19 -11.64 10.08
C ALA A 24 7.70 -11.58 8.63
N VAL A 25 6.38 -11.48 8.42
CA VAL A 25 5.78 -11.20 7.11
C VAL A 25 5.89 -9.70 6.86
N GLY A 26 7.13 -9.26 6.71
CA GLY A 26 7.46 -8.02 6.04
C GLY A 26 7.70 -8.33 4.58
N ARG A 27 6.64 -8.43 3.77
CA ARG A 27 6.77 -8.31 2.31
C ARG A 27 5.51 -7.69 1.71
N THR A 28 5.56 -6.39 1.46
CA THR A 28 4.88 -5.78 0.31
C THR A 28 5.93 -5.38 -0.71
N GLU A 29 6.59 -6.41 -1.21
CA GLU A 29 7.42 -6.35 -2.41
C GLU A 29 7.03 -7.61 -3.21
N PRO A 30 6.74 -7.51 -4.52
CA PRO A 30 6.51 -8.70 -5.33
C PRO A 30 7.69 -9.63 -5.14
N VAL A 31 7.43 -10.88 -4.72
CA VAL A 31 8.51 -11.88 -4.58
C VAL A 31 9.08 -12.08 -5.98
N PRO A 32 10.33 -11.67 -6.27
CA PRO A 32 10.91 -11.93 -7.57
C PRO A 32 10.92 -13.45 -7.76
N PRO A 33 10.62 -13.97 -8.96
CA PRO A 33 10.83 -15.39 -9.24
C PRO A 33 12.27 -15.75 -8.84
N ASP A 34 12.48 -16.95 -8.31
CA ASP A 34 13.80 -17.44 -7.90
C ASP A 34 14.64 -17.73 -9.15
N VAL A 35 15.16 -16.67 -9.78
CA VAL A 35 16.01 -16.70 -10.99
C VAL A 35 17.50 -16.67 -10.65
N GLY A 36 17.87 -17.05 -9.42
CA GLY A 36 19.25 -16.99 -8.95
C GLY A 36 19.66 -15.58 -8.49
N PRO A 37 20.92 -15.40 -8.06
CA PRO A 37 21.38 -14.12 -7.54
C PRO A 37 21.25 -13.02 -8.63
N PRO A 38 20.84 -11.80 -8.26
CA PRO A 38 20.64 -10.72 -9.20
C PRO A 38 21.91 -10.47 -10.02
N ILE A 39 21.79 -10.48 -11.34
CA ILE A 39 22.87 -10.06 -12.23
C ILE A 39 22.78 -8.54 -12.33
N GLY A 40 23.44 -7.84 -11.41
CA GLY A 40 23.51 -6.37 -11.39
C GLY A 40 23.41 -5.78 -9.98
N PRO A 41 23.69 -4.47 -9.82
CA PRO A 41 23.49 -3.78 -8.55
C PRO A 41 22.00 -3.80 -8.17
N GLN A 42 21.69 -4.32 -6.98
CA GLN A 42 20.36 -4.15 -6.39
C GLN A 42 20.23 -2.70 -5.94
N MET A 43 19.32 -1.95 -6.56
CA MET A 43 18.91 -0.66 -6.03
C MET A 43 18.08 -0.90 -4.77
N ALA A 44 18.34 -0.13 -3.71
CA ALA A 44 17.49 -0.15 -2.53
C ALA A 44 16.06 0.23 -2.95
N PRO A 45 15.02 -0.38 -2.34
CA PRO A 45 13.63 0.00 -2.62
C PRO A 45 13.43 1.48 -2.34
N ASP A 46 12.90 2.19 -3.32
CA ASP A 46 12.57 3.59 -3.19
C ASP A 46 11.24 3.75 -2.44
N THR A 47 11.34 4.11 -1.16
CA THR A 47 10.15 4.28 -0.30
C THR A 47 9.61 5.72 -0.30
N GLY A 48 10.29 6.65 -0.99
CA GLY A 48 9.96 8.07 -1.01
C GLY A 48 9.94 8.74 0.36
N GLY A 49 10.75 8.26 1.31
CA GLY A 49 10.73 8.74 2.69
C GLY A 49 11.05 10.24 2.78
N GLY A 50 10.13 11.02 3.35
CA GLY A 50 10.22 12.47 3.46
C GLY A 50 9.63 13.26 2.28
N GLU A 51 9.27 12.59 1.18
CA GLU A 51 8.70 13.23 -0.02
C GLU A 51 7.21 13.53 0.12
N LEU A 52 6.74 14.56 -0.61
CA LEU A 52 5.31 14.84 -0.82
C LEU A 52 4.83 14.14 -2.09
N LEU A 53 4.06 13.07 -1.90
CA LEU A 53 3.62 12.18 -2.96
C LEU A 53 2.14 12.37 -3.26
N ILE A 54 1.77 12.10 -4.51
CA ILE A 54 0.39 11.94 -4.95
C ILE A 54 0.05 10.47 -4.76
N VAL A 55 -1.05 10.18 -4.06
CA VAL A 55 -1.43 8.81 -3.76
C VAL A 55 -2.78 8.49 -4.40
N VAL A 56 -2.80 7.41 -5.19
CA VAL A 56 -4.02 6.79 -5.68
C VAL A 56 -4.42 5.68 -4.72
N VAL A 57 -5.65 5.74 -4.23
CA VAL A 57 -6.23 4.78 -3.27
C VAL A 57 -7.21 3.86 -3.99
N GLY A 58 -6.99 2.55 -3.87
CA GLY A 58 -7.88 1.50 -4.34
C GLY A 58 -8.88 0.99 -3.27
N GLY A 59 -8.63 1.32 -2.00
CA GLY A 59 -9.49 0.95 -0.88
C GLY A 59 -8.80 1.15 0.47
N ILE A 60 -9.59 1.24 1.54
CA ILE A 60 -9.12 1.36 2.93
C ILE A 60 -9.80 0.28 3.76
N TYR A 61 -9.00 -0.42 4.57
CA TYR A 61 -9.40 -1.63 5.27
C TYR A 61 -8.97 -1.57 6.75
N PRO A 62 -9.75 -2.16 7.67
CA PRO A 62 -9.40 -2.24 9.09
C PRO A 62 -8.15 -3.09 9.36
N THR A 63 -7.94 -4.15 8.57
CA THR A 63 -6.84 -5.09 8.79
C THR A 63 -6.01 -5.29 7.53
N ARG A 64 -4.73 -5.62 7.73
CA ARG A 64 -3.81 -5.96 6.62
C ARG A 64 -4.35 -7.13 5.79
N ALA A 65 -4.85 -8.18 6.45
CA ALA A 65 -5.31 -9.39 5.78
C ALA A 65 -6.49 -9.11 4.83
N GLU A 66 -7.40 -8.21 5.21
CA GLU A 66 -8.50 -7.79 4.33
C GLU A 66 -7.99 -6.99 3.13
N ALA A 67 -7.02 -6.10 3.34
CA ALA A 67 -6.40 -5.35 2.24
C ALA A 67 -5.66 -6.29 1.29
N GLU A 68 -4.89 -7.26 1.80
CA GLU A 68 -4.17 -8.26 0.99
C GLU A 68 -5.14 -9.12 0.18
N ALA A 69 -6.21 -9.62 0.80
CA ALA A 69 -7.24 -10.39 0.09
C ALA A 69 -7.92 -9.59 -1.02
N ALA A 70 -8.17 -8.29 -0.79
CA ALA A 70 -8.69 -7.40 -1.82
C ALA A 70 -7.66 -7.15 -2.94
N ASN A 71 -6.38 -7.00 -2.60
CA ASN A 71 -5.31 -6.82 -3.57
C ASN A 71 -5.11 -8.04 -4.47
N GLU A 72 -5.13 -9.24 -3.89
CA GLU A 72 -4.97 -10.51 -4.62
C GLU A 72 -6.09 -10.75 -5.63
N ALA A 73 -7.28 -10.17 -5.39
CA ALA A 73 -8.39 -10.20 -6.34
C ALA A 73 -8.22 -9.21 -7.52
N MET A 74 -7.25 -8.29 -7.44
CA MET A 74 -6.98 -7.29 -8.47
C MET A 74 -5.69 -7.66 -9.23
N SER A 75 -5.82 -7.92 -10.53
CA SER A 75 -4.70 -8.29 -11.39
C SER A 75 -4.49 -7.23 -12.46
N PHE A 76 -3.30 -6.63 -12.47
CA PHE A 76 -2.87 -5.66 -13.48
C PHE A 76 -2.00 -6.32 -14.59
N GLY A 77 -2.07 -7.65 -14.70
CA GLY A 77 -1.23 -8.42 -15.63
C GLY A 77 0.24 -8.39 -15.18
N ASP A 78 1.14 -8.05 -16.10
CA ASP A 78 2.58 -7.94 -15.82
C ASP A 78 2.97 -6.61 -15.15
N MET A 79 2.01 -5.70 -14.95
CA MET A 79 2.27 -4.38 -14.39
C MET A 79 2.12 -4.34 -12.88
N SER A 80 2.85 -3.42 -12.26
CA SER A 80 2.68 -3.09 -10.85
C SER A 80 1.30 -2.48 -10.60
N GLY A 81 0.55 -3.07 -9.68
CA GLY A 81 -0.77 -2.60 -9.26
C GLY A 81 -0.73 -1.85 -7.93
N TYR A 82 -1.68 -2.15 -7.06
CA TYR A 82 -1.74 -1.62 -5.70
C TYR A 82 -0.79 -2.33 -4.74
N TYR A 83 -0.36 -1.58 -3.73
CA TYR A 83 0.44 -2.06 -2.60
C TYR A 83 -0.35 -1.90 -1.31
N VAL A 84 -0.27 -2.91 -0.44
CA VAL A 84 -0.88 -2.86 0.90
C VAL A 84 0.07 -2.14 1.86
N VAL A 85 -0.33 -0.98 2.34
CA VAL A 85 0.47 -0.21 3.30
C VAL A 85 -0.35 0.28 4.49
N PRO A 86 0.28 0.49 5.66
CA PRO A 86 -0.39 1.16 6.77
C PRO A 86 -0.76 2.59 6.36
N VAL A 87 -1.97 3.03 6.69
CA VAL A 87 -2.39 4.44 6.50
C VAL A 87 -1.45 5.40 7.23
N ALA A 88 -0.96 5.00 8.41
CA ALA A 88 -0.01 5.75 9.22
C ALA A 88 1.37 5.96 8.54
N GLN A 89 1.65 5.27 7.43
CA GLN A 89 2.84 5.52 6.61
C GLN A 89 2.82 6.91 5.95
N PHE A 90 1.64 7.51 5.82
CA PHE A 90 1.45 8.79 5.16
C PHE A 90 0.87 9.83 6.11
N GLN A 91 1.60 10.91 6.32
CA GLN A 91 1.09 12.07 7.04
C GLN A 91 0.13 12.87 6.13
N GLY A 92 -1.09 13.12 6.61
CA GLY A 92 -2.17 13.80 5.87
C GLY A 92 -3.19 12.87 5.18
N PHE A 93 -3.01 11.55 5.28
CA PHE A 93 -3.85 10.58 4.56
C PHE A 93 -5.31 10.53 5.04
N THR A 94 -5.54 10.52 6.35
CA THR A 94 -6.90 10.43 6.94
C THR A 94 -7.72 11.70 6.69
N GLU A 95 -7.07 12.85 6.62
CA GLU A 95 -7.69 14.14 6.30
C GLU A 95 -8.25 14.14 4.86
N GLY A 96 -7.62 13.39 3.94
CA GLY A 96 -8.02 13.31 2.53
C GLY A 96 -9.07 12.25 2.20
N THR A 97 -9.34 11.28 3.08
CA THR A 97 -10.17 10.10 2.77
C THR A 97 -11.44 9.96 3.60
N GLY A 98 -11.49 10.57 4.80
CA GLY A 98 -12.64 10.51 5.70
C GLY A 98 -13.07 9.10 6.15
N SER A 99 -12.32 8.06 5.78
CA SER A 99 -12.69 6.65 5.95
C SER A 99 -11.85 6.01 7.06
N PRO A 100 -12.48 5.32 8.03
CA PRO A 100 -11.75 4.64 9.10
C PRO A 100 -11.09 3.36 8.59
N GLY A 101 -9.81 3.17 8.90
CA GLY A 101 -9.07 1.93 8.64
C GLY A 101 -7.56 2.10 8.84
N ASP A 102 -6.87 1.00 9.09
CA ASP A 102 -5.44 1.01 9.42
C ASP A 102 -4.56 0.71 8.20
N PHE A 103 -5.12 0.11 7.15
CA PHE A 103 -4.42 -0.31 5.93
C PHE A 103 -5.11 0.20 4.67
N ALA A 104 -4.32 0.51 3.64
CA ALA A 104 -4.84 0.97 2.36
C ALA A 104 -4.15 0.26 1.19
N LEU A 105 -4.89 0.12 0.10
CA LEU A 105 -4.36 -0.20 -1.22
C LEU A 105 -3.92 1.10 -1.88
N VAL A 106 -2.62 1.25 -2.11
CA VAL A 106 -2.05 2.48 -2.65
C VAL A 106 -1.14 2.24 -3.84
N SER A 107 -1.12 3.21 -4.74
CA SER A 107 0.02 3.44 -5.63
C SER A 107 0.41 4.91 -5.48
N ALA A 108 1.69 5.16 -5.20
CA ALA A 108 2.23 6.48 -4.94
C ALA A 108 3.05 6.98 -6.15
N PHE A 109 2.94 8.29 -6.42
CA PHE A 109 3.51 8.94 -7.58
C PHE A 109 4.14 10.28 -7.21
N ARG A 110 5.17 10.67 -7.94
CA ARG A 110 5.83 11.99 -7.85
C ARG A 110 5.16 13.01 -8.76
N THR A 111 4.57 12.56 -9.87
CA THR A 111 3.91 13.39 -10.88
C THR A 111 2.40 13.18 -10.93
N GLU A 112 1.67 14.23 -11.30
CA GLU A 112 0.22 14.16 -11.52
C GLU A 112 -0.12 13.27 -12.71
N GLN A 113 0.68 13.36 -13.79
CA GLN A 113 0.47 12.55 -14.98
C GLN A 113 0.57 11.06 -14.66
N GLY A 114 1.59 10.63 -13.90
CA GLY A 114 1.73 9.22 -13.48
C GLY A 114 0.52 8.72 -12.68
N ALA A 115 0.02 9.53 -11.74
CA ALA A 115 -1.18 9.19 -10.97
C ALA A 115 -2.44 9.09 -11.86
N LEU A 116 -2.61 10.01 -12.81
CA LEU A 116 -3.74 10.00 -13.74
C LEU A 116 -3.69 8.81 -14.68
N ASP A 117 -2.52 8.48 -15.23
CA ASP A 117 -2.33 7.32 -16.11
C ASP A 117 -2.67 6.02 -15.38
N PHE A 118 -2.27 5.91 -14.12
CA PHE A 118 -2.64 4.76 -13.29
C PHE A 118 -4.14 4.70 -12.97
N VAL A 119 -4.80 5.85 -12.73
CA VAL A 119 -6.27 5.87 -12.55
C VAL A 119 -6.98 5.38 -13.81
N VAL A 120 -6.57 5.85 -14.99
CA VAL A 120 -7.12 5.40 -16.28
C VAL A 120 -6.93 3.89 -16.45
N LEU A 121 -5.74 3.40 -16.11
CA LEU A 121 -5.42 1.98 -16.13
C LEU A 121 -6.35 1.19 -15.19
N ALA A 122 -6.41 1.53 -13.91
CA ALA A 122 -7.23 0.83 -12.91
C ALA A 122 -8.72 0.83 -13.29
N GLN A 123 -9.22 1.95 -13.81
CA GLN A 123 -10.59 2.06 -14.31
C GLN A 123 -10.87 1.17 -15.52
N SER A 124 -9.89 0.92 -16.39
CA SER A 124 -10.05 -0.02 -17.52
C SER A 124 -10.29 -1.47 -17.07
N PHE A 125 -9.93 -1.81 -15.83
CA PHE A 125 -10.18 -3.10 -15.19
C PHE A 125 -11.37 -3.06 -14.21
N ASP A 126 -12.16 -1.98 -14.21
CA ASP A 126 -13.24 -1.73 -13.26
C ASP A 126 -12.79 -1.73 -11.78
N TYR A 127 -11.52 -1.40 -11.51
CA TYR A 127 -11.00 -1.31 -10.15
C TYR A 127 -11.19 0.11 -9.56
N PRO A 128 -11.47 0.22 -8.25
CA PRO A 128 -11.53 1.52 -7.60
C PRO A 128 -10.18 2.22 -7.70
N ALA A 129 -10.19 3.52 -8.00
CA ALA A 129 -8.99 4.34 -8.06
C ALA A 129 -9.34 5.80 -7.77
N THR A 130 -8.97 6.30 -6.59
CA THR A 130 -9.23 7.68 -6.18
C THR A 130 -7.94 8.38 -5.80
N ILE A 131 -7.62 9.48 -6.47
CA ILE A 131 -6.49 10.34 -6.08
C ILE A 131 -6.87 11.10 -4.81
N LEU A 132 -5.99 11.12 -3.81
CA LEU A 132 -6.18 11.95 -2.64
C LEU A 132 -6.19 13.44 -3.02
N PRO A 133 -7.08 14.27 -2.42
CA PRO A 133 -7.24 15.67 -2.81
C PRO A 133 -6.00 16.55 -2.56
N GLY A 134 -5.05 16.08 -1.75
CA GLY A 134 -3.77 16.74 -1.52
C GLY A 134 -2.62 15.74 -1.54
N ARG A 135 -1.41 16.26 -1.76
CA ARG A 135 -0.18 15.47 -1.59
C ARG A 135 -0.02 15.09 -0.12
N VAL A 136 0.39 13.86 0.12
CA VAL A 136 0.67 13.34 1.46
C VAL A 136 2.16 13.14 1.63
N ARG A 137 2.67 13.35 2.85
CA ARG A 137 4.09 13.11 3.13
C ARG A 137 4.29 11.63 3.45
N SER A 138 5.13 10.94 2.67
CA SER A 138 5.56 9.59 3.00
C SER A 138 6.55 9.63 4.15
N LEU A 139 6.32 8.81 5.17
CA LEU A 139 7.27 8.58 6.27
C LEU A 139 8.31 7.52 5.90
N GLY A 140 8.28 7.00 4.68
CA GLY A 140 9.04 5.82 4.24
C GLY A 140 8.48 4.53 4.83
N GLY A 141 9.20 3.43 4.68
CA GLY A 141 8.77 2.13 5.22
C GLY A 141 8.50 1.12 4.11
N LEU A 142 7.23 0.73 3.92
CA LEU A 142 6.90 -0.23 2.87
C LEU A 142 6.91 0.46 1.51
N TYR A 143 7.35 -0.29 0.50
CA TYR A 143 7.31 0.16 -0.88
C TYR A 143 5.85 0.38 -1.31
N ALA A 144 5.63 1.50 -2.01
CA ALA A 144 4.30 1.98 -2.39
C ALA A 144 4.20 2.27 -3.89
N GLY A 145 5.01 1.61 -4.73
CA GLY A 145 4.93 1.72 -6.19
C GLY A 145 5.75 2.84 -6.84
N LEU A 146 6.74 3.40 -6.13
CA LEU A 146 7.58 4.47 -6.65
C LEU A 146 8.60 3.99 -7.70
N GLY A 147 8.90 4.83 -8.69
CA GLY A 147 9.89 4.53 -9.74
C GLY A 147 9.33 3.84 -10.98
N GLN A 148 8.01 3.72 -11.10
CA GLN A 148 7.32 3.25 -12.31
C GLN A 148 7.02 4.39 -13.31
N GLU A 149 7.26 5.63 -12.91
CA GLU A 149 7.03 6.82 -13.73
C GLU A 149 8.21 7.08 -14.67
N ALA A 150 7.95 7.58 -15.87
CA ALA A 150 9.00 8.11 -16.73
C ALA A 150 9.49 9.46 -16.20
N SER A 151 10.80 9.67 -16.22
CA SER A 151 11.40 10.97 -15.96
C SER A 151 10.91 11.97 -17.02
N PRO A 152 10.51 13.20 -16.63
CA PRO A 152 10.02 14.20 -17.58
C PRO A 152 11.00 14.56 -18.70
N ASP A 153 12.30 14.35 -18.48
CA ASP A 153 13.36 14.58 -19.47
C ASP A 153 13.59 13.39 -20.42
N GLY A 154 12.82 12.31 -20.26
CA GLY A 154 12.90 11.10 -21.09
C GLY A 154 14.13 10.23 -20.84
N THR A 155 14.89 10.48 -19.77
CA THR A 155 16.15 9.73 -19.47
C THR A 155 15.93 8.33 -18.91
N GLY A 156 14.69 7.94 -18.64
CA GLY A 156 14.34 6.63 -18.10
C GLY A 156 13.39 6.75 -16.89
N PRO A 157 13.42 5.81 -15.94
CA PRO A 157 12.53 5.84 -14.78
C PRO A 157 12.88 7.00 -13.83
N LEU A 158 11.83 7.63 -13.29
CA LEU A 158 11.92 8.69 -12.30
C LEU A 158 12.27 8.12 -10.92
N THR A 159 13.57 8.05 -10.65
CA THR A 159 14.15 7.45 -9.43
C THR A 159 14.53 8.47 -8.38
N HIS A 160 14.33 9.76 -8.66
CA HIS A 160 14.66 10.85 -7.77
C HIS A 160 13.42 11.70 -7.50
N PRO A 161 13.36 12.35 -6.33
CA PRO A 161 12.34 13.35 -6.06
C PRO A 161 12.31 14.37 -7.19
N VAL A 162 11.11 14.69 -7.66
CA VAL A 162 10.95 15.87 -8.51
C VAL A 162 11.18 17.06 -7.59
N PRO A 163 12.14 17.96 -7.89
CA PRO A 163 12.29 19.19 -7.15
C PRO A 163 10.92 19.83 -7.06
N GLU A 164 10.51 20.31 -5.89
CA GLU A 164 9.32 21.15 -5.80
C GLU A 164 9.58 22.36 -6.70
N SER A 165 9.15 22.30 -7.96
CA SER A 165 8.79 23.49 -8.70
C SER A 165 7.56 24.04 -7.99
N LEU A 166 7.83 24.74 -6.90
CA LEU A 166 7.03 25.84 -6.36
C LEU A 166 6.58 26.72 -7.53
N PRO A 167 5.37 27.32 -7.57
CA PRO A 167 4.14 27.15 -6.78
C PRO A 167 2.97 26.54 -7.59
#